data_AF-A0A936GAQ9-F1
#
_entry.id   AF-A0A936GAQ9-F1
#
_cell.length_a   1.000
_cell.length_b   1.000
_cell.length_c   1.000
_cell.angle_alpha   90.00
_cell.angle_beta   90.00
_cell.angle_gamma   90.00
#
_symmetry.space_group_name_H-M   'P 1'
#
loop_
_entity.id
_entity.type
_entity.pdbx_description
1 polymer ?
#
loop_
_entity_poly.entity_id
_entity_poly.type
_entity_poly.pdbx_seq_one_letter_code
_entity_poly.pdbx_strand_id
1 'polypeptide(L)'
;MKKLFPILMALALFLSACQLGGQAQPTAIALPTAFPTNTPAVNAPAEAGGSAGSERASSVDGMPQVYIPDGTFRMGGLDNDVTKDEQPAHSVTLKGFWIDKLEVTNTMYLMCVNAGACEPPQHFKSDTRESCFNNAEFNDYPVIYVSGCQG
;
A
#
# COMPACT_ATOMS: atom_id res chain seq x y z
N MET A 1 -14.29 -42.06 59.59
CA MET A 1 -13.79 -43.44 59.38
C MET A 1 -14.98 -44.38 59.25
N LYS A 2 -14.91 -45.33 58.29
CA LYS A 2 -15.89 -46.41 57.94
C LYS A 2 -16.92 -45.94 56.89
N LYS A 3 -16.72 -46.12 55.56
CA LYS A 3 -16.75 -47.37 54.74
C LYS A 3 -18.08 -48.12 54.97
N LEU A 4 -18.88 -48.60 54.03
CA LEU A 4 -18.73 -48.95 52.61
C LEU A 4 -20.15 -49.42 52.16
N PHE A 5 -20.68 -48.98 51.00
CA PHE A 5 -21.54 -49.75 50.06
C PHE A 5 -22.94 -50.27 50.54
N PRO A 6 -23.91 -50.70 49.69
CA PRO A 6 -23.81 -51.00 48.25
C PRO A 6 -25.03 -50.61 47.34
N ILE A 7 -24.79 -50.56 46.02
CA ILE A 7 -25.54 -51.29 44.97
C ILE A 7 -27.08 -51.22 45.00
N LEU A 8 -27.71 -50.34 44.20
CA LEU A 8 -28.97 -50.64 43.45
C LEU A 8 -29.50 -49.44 42.65
N MET A 9 -28.72 -48.87 41.72
CA MET A 9 -29.33 -48.08 40.64
C MET A 9 -28.46 -48.05 39.38
N ALA A 10 -27.89 -49.21 39.05
CA ALA A 10 -27.10 -49.39 37.85
C ALA A 10 -27.49 -50.72 37.22
N LEU A 11 -28.71 -50.82 36.68
CA LEU A 11 -29.00 -51.81 35.66
C LEU A 11 -30.27 -51.43 34.90
N ALA A 12 -30.13 -51.48 33.58
CA ALA A 12 -31.18 -51.31 32.58
C ALA A 12 -31.77 -49.90 32.52
N LEU A 13 -31.37 -49.15 31.49
CA LEU A 13 -32.32 -48.57 30.53
C LEU A 13 -31.53 -48.10 29.30
N PHE A 14 -31.70 -48.88 28.23
CA PHE A 14 -31.58 -48.52 26.82
C PHE A 14 -30.18 -48.40 26.18
N LEU A 15 -29.69 -49.57 25.75
CA LEU A 15 -29.14 -49.72 24.39
C LEU A 15 -30.24 -49.39 23.37
N SER A 16 -30.13 -48.25 22.69
CA SER A 16 -30.80 -47.90 21.42
C SER A 16 -30.45 -46.44 21.15
N ALA A 17 -30.05 -45.93 19.99
CA ALA A 17 -29.64 -46.43 18.70
C ALA A 17 -29.11 -45.18 17.96
N CYS A 18 -28.57 -45.38 16.76
CA CYS A 18 -28.26 -44.34 15.78
C CYS A 18 -27.00 -43.51 16.05
N GLN A 19 -25.90 -44.08 15.54
CA GLN A 19 -24.94 -43.38 14.68
C GLN A 19 -25.55 -42.12 14.03
N LEU A 20 -25.20 -40.95 14.54
CA LEU A 20 -25.06 -39.78 13.68
C LEU A 20 -23.59 -39.73 13.28
N GLY A 21 -23.28 -40.43 12.19
CA GLY A 21 -22.15 -40.08 11.34
C GLY A 21 -22.41 -38.68 10.80
N GLY A 22 -22.00 -37.67 11.57
CA GLY A 22 -21.83 -36.32 11.07
C GLY A 22 -20.73 -36.37 10.02
N GLN A 23 -21.13 -36.51 8.76
CA GLN A 23 -20.30 -36.06 7.65
C GLN A 23 -20.15 -34.56 7.86
N ALA A 24 -19.06 -34.16 8.52
CA ALA A 24 -18.60 -32.79 8.51
C ALA A 24 -18.27 -32.48 7.05
N GLN A 25 -19.26 -31.97 6.33
CA GLN A 25 -19.04 -31.37 5.03
C GLN A 25 -18.03 -30.25 5.23
N PRO A 26 -16.94 -30.17 4.44
CA PRO A 26 -16.04 -29.04 4.48
C PRO A 26 -16.86 -27.79 4.15
N THR A 27 -17.24 -27.03 5.17
CA THR A 27 -17.72 -25.67 4.99
C THR A 27 -16.54 -24.91 4.42
N ALA A 28 -16.60 -24.61 3.12
CA ALA A 28 -15.65 -23.70 2.51
C ALA A 28 -15.64 -22.43 3.36
N ILE A 29 -14.47 -22.11 3.94
CA ILE A 29 -14.24 -20.84 4.59
C ILE A 29 -14.47 -19.80 3.49
N ALA A 30 -15.51 -18.98 3.63
CA ALA A 30 -15.71 -17.85 2.74
C ALA A 30 -14.43 -17.02 2.80
N LEU A 31 -13.75 -16.91 1.65
CA LEU A 31 -12.58 -16.05 1.51
C LEU A 31 -13.01 -14.65 1.96
N PRO A 32 -12.31 -14.00 2.91
CA PRO A 32 -12.66 -12.64 3.31
C PRO A 32 -12.73 -11.78 2.04
N THR A 33 -13.94 -11.32 1.76
CA THR A 33 -14.23 -10.39 0.68
C THR A 33 -13.50 -9.10 1.04
N ALA A 34 -12.49 -8.76 0.22
CA ALA A 34 -11.74 -7.51 0.16
C ALA A 34 -11.54 -6.76 1.49
N PHE A 35 -10.29 -6.71 1.94
CA PHE A 35 -9.84 -5.68 2.87
C PHE A 35 -10.32 -4.31 2.39
N PRO A 36 -10.81 -3.42 3.27
CA PRO A 36 -11.07 -2.04 2.87
C PRO A 36 -9.75 -1.48 2.35
N THR A 37 -9.66 -1.31 1.04
CA THR A 37 -8.63 -0.47 0.45
C THR A 37 -8.97 0.93 0.93
N ASN A 38 -8.25 1.42 1.93
CA ASN A 38 -8.07 2.85 2.09
C ASN A 38 -7.30 3.31 0.86
N THR A 39 -7.99 3.40 -0.27
CA THR A 39 -7.56 4.23 -1.38
C THR A 39 -7.59 5.63 -0.78
N PRO A 40 -6.44 6.32 -0.61
CA PRO A 40 -6.50 7.75 -0.46
C PRO A 40 -7.40 8.21 -1.59
N ALA A 41 -8.42 9.01 -1.30
CA ALA A 41 -9.22 9.64 -2.34
C ALA A 41 -8.26 10.55 -3.12
N VAL A 42 -7.53 9.97 -4.07
CA VAL A 42 -6.86 10.68 -5.15
C VAL A 42 -8.03 11.37 -5.81
N ASN A 43 -8.05 12.68 -5.61
CA ASN A 43 -9.04 13.58 -6.14
C ASN A 43 -9.51 13.10 -7.52
N ALA A 44 -10.83 12.98 -7.66
CA ALA A 44 -11.50 12.66 -8.90
C ALA A 44 -10.79 13.32 -10.10
N PRO A 45 -10.66 12.64 -11.26
CA PRO A 45 -9.84 13.10 -12.36
C PRO A 45 -10.22 14.52 -12.75
N ALA A 46 -9.40 15.48 -12.32
CA ALA A 46 -9.46 16.86 -12.76
C ALA A 46 -9.03 16.85 -14.23
N GLU A 47 -10.07 16.73 -15.07
CA GLU A 47 -10.11 16.83 -16.52
C GLU A 47 -9.25 15.83 -17.29
N ALA A 48 -9.92 14.83 -17.87
CA ALA A 48 -9.51 14.26 -19.15
C ALA A 48 -9.57 15.40 -20.20
N GLY A 49 -8.50 16.19 -20.34
CA GLY A 49 -8.55 17.38 -21.20
C GLY A 49 -7.21 17.94 -21.67
N GLY A 50 -6.08 17.49 -21.12
CA GLY A 50 -4.77 17.92 -21.59
C GLY A 50 -4.35 17.19 -22.88
N SER A 51 -3.66 17.88 -23.79
CA SER A 51 -2.80 17.21 -24.76
C SER A 51 -1.65 16.52 -24.01
N ALA A 52 -1.08 15.44 -24.55
CA ALA A 52 0.13 14.83 -24.00
C ALA A 52 1.22 15.90 -23.79
N GLY A 53 1.81 15.93 -22.60
CA GLY A 53 2.84 16.91 -22.25
C GLY A 53 2.32 18.30 -21.89
N SER A 54 1.00 18.50 -21.79
CA SER A 54 0.46 19.76 -21.24
C SER A 54 0.94 19.95 -19.81
N GLU A 55 1.21 21.19 -19.42
CA GLU A 55 1.70 21.55 -18.08
C GLU A 55 0.65 22.33 -17.29
N ARG A 56 0.63 22.15 -15.98
CA ARG A 56 -0.14 22.97 -15.03
C ARG A 56 0.63 23.13 -13.72
N ALA A 57 0.28 24.12 -12.92
CA ALA A 57 0.66 24.13 -11.51
C ALA A 57 -0.35 23.30 -10.71
N SER A 58 0.13 22.43 -9.83
CA SER A 58 -0.67 21.72 -8.85
C SER A 58 -1.43 22.73 -7.99
N SER A 59 -2.74 22.49 -7.80
CA SER A 59 -3.56 23.35 -6.94
C SER A 59 -3.27 23.16 -5.45
N VAL A 60 -2.49 22.15 -5.09
CA VAL A 60 -2.18 21.82 -3.69
C VAL A 60 -0.98 22.63 -3.20
N ASP A 61 0.09 22.66 -3.99
CA ASP A 61 1.41 23.15 -3.60
C ASP A 61 2.11 23.97 -4.69
N GLY A 62 1.49 24.16 -5.85
CA GLY A 62 2.06 24.88 -6.98
C GLY A 62 3.09 24.10 -7.79
N MET A 63 3.31 22.81 -7.49
CA MET A 63 4.28 21.98 -8.22
C MET A 63 3.94 21.90 -9.72
N PRO A 64 4.92 22.08 -10.61
CA PRO A 64 4.69 21.89 -12.04
C PRO A 64 4.36 20.42 -12.30
N GLN A 65 3.21 20.19 -12.91
CA GLN A 65 2.72 18.88 -13.29
C GLN A 65 2.66 18.75 -14.80
N VAL A 66 2.87 17.52 -15.30
CA VAL A 66 2.71 17.17 -16.70
C VAL A 66 1.58 16.15 -16.87
N TYR A 67 0.76 16.33 -17.92
CA TYR A 67 -0.32 15.40 -18.24
C TYR A 67 0.20 14.21 -19.07
N ILE A 68 -0.09 13.02 -18.55
CA ILE A 68 0.08 11.74 -19.23
C ILE A 68 -1.30 11.26 -19.68
N PRO A 69 -1.58 11.13 -20.99
CA PRO A 69 -2.88 10.69 -21.47
C PRO A 69 -3.16 9.23 -21.12
N ASP A 70 -4.44 8.84 -21.15
CA ASP A 70 -4.79 7.42 -21.05
C ASP A 70 -4.25 6.64 -22.26
N GLY A 71 -4.00 5.36 -22.03
CA GLY A 71 -3.51 4.48 -23.08
C GLY A 71 -2.89 3.20 -22.55
N THR A 72 -2.45 2.38 -23.49
CA THR A 72 -1.73 1.14 -23.22
C THR A 72 -0.26 1.34 -23.54
N PHE A 73 0.62 1.01 -22.60
CA PHE A 73 2.07 1.12 -22.74
C PHE A 73 2.76 -0.20 -22.36
N ARG A 74 4.00 -0.37 -22.85
CA ARG A 74 4.87 -1.47 -22.43
C ARG A 74 5.65 -1.04 -21.19
N MET A 75 5.47 -1.76 -20.08
CA MET A 75 6.22 -1.60 -18.83
C MET A 75 7.23 -2.75 -18.67
N GLY A 76 8.39 -2.47 -18.07
CA GLY A 76 9.52 -3.39 -17.93
C GLY A 76 10.65 -3.10 -18.92
N GLY A 77 11.77 -3.79 -18.80
CA GLY A 77 12.93 -3.57 -19.69
C GLY A 77 12.67 -4.09 -21.10
N LEU A 78 12.99 -3.25 -22.10
CA LEU A 78 12.72 -3.52 -23.53
C LEU A 78 13.99 -3.67 -24.35
N ASP A 79 15.14 -3.42 -23.75
CA ASP A 79 16.47 -3.51 -24.37
C ASP A 79 17.20 -4.80 -23.95
N ASN A 80 18.45 -4.90 -24.36
CA ASN A 80 19.31 -6.06 -24.13
C ASN A 80 20.03 -6.04 -22.77
N ASP A 81 19.95 -4.94 -22.01
CA ASP A 81 20.63 -4.78 -20.72
C ASP A 81 19.68 -5.00 -19.53
N VAL A 82 18.50 -5.57 -19.82
CA VAL A 82 17.43 -5.82 -18.87
C VAL A 82 17.82 -6.78 -17.75
N THR A 83 17.58 -6.36 -16.50
CA THR A 83 17.77 -7.20 -15.32
C THR A 83 16.56 -8.11 -15.07
N LYS A 84 16.67 -9.07 -14.13
CA LYS A 84 15.58 -10.04 -13.88
C LYS A 84 14.34 -9.38 -13.25
N ASP A 85 14.55 -8.35 -12.46
CA ASP A 85 13.50 -7.58 -11.77
C ASP A 85 12.77 -6.60 -12.70
N GLU A 86 13.35 -6.28 -13.85
CA GLU A 86 12.70 -5.50 -14.91
C GLU A 86 11.85 -6.34 -15.87
N GLN A 87 11.84 -7.67 -15.70
CA GLN A 87 11.14 -8.64 -16.57
C GLN A 87 9.91 -9.27 -15.91
N PRO A 88 8.94 -9.73 -16.72
CA PRO A 88 8.86 -9.58 -18.17
C PRO A 88 8.27 -8.23 -18.59
N ALA A 89 8.67 -7.75 -19.77
CA ALA A 89 7.95 -6.66 -20.41
C ALA A 89 6.49 -7.05 -20.65
N HIS A 90 5.55 -6.21 -20.22
CA HIS A 90 4.11 -6.48 -20.34
C HIS A 90 3.33 -5.22 -20.66
N SER A 91 2.09 -5.39 -21.16
CA SER A 91 1.21 -4.27 -21.49
C SER A 91 0.43 -3.82 -20.25
N VAL A 92 0.45 -2.53 -19.96
CA VAL A 92 -0.32 -1.90 -18.88
C VAL A 92 -1.22 -0.83 -19.48
N THR A 93 -2.48 -0.80 -19.08
CA THR A 93 -3.43 0.24 -19.49
C THR A 93 -3.75 1.12 -18.30
N LEU A 94 -3.47 2.42 -18.41
CA LEU A 94 -3.78 3.42 -17.39
C LEU A 94 -4.77 4.44 -17.92
N LYS A 95 -5.52 5.04 -17.00
CA LYS A 95 -6.26 6.28 -17.25
C LYS A 95 -5.29 7.45 -17.27
N GLY A 96 -5.65 8.54 -17.94
CA GLY A 96 -4.83 9.73 -17.99
C GLY A 96 -4.72 10.36 -16.60
N PHE A 97 -3.54 10.86 -16.28
CA PHE A 97 -3.22 11.43 -14.97
C PHE A 97 -2.18 12.53 -15.11
N TRP A 98 -2.09 13.36 -14.07
CA TRP A 98 -1.06 14.38 -13.94
C TRP A 98 0.01 13.86 -12.97
N ILE A 99 1.28 14.05 -13.30
CA ILE A 99 2.41 13.70 -12.42
C ILE A 99 3.29 14.93 -12.20
N ASP A 100 3.81 15.08 -11.00
CA ASP A 100 4.76 16.14 -10.70
C ASP A 100 6.03 15.97 -11.54
N LYS A 101 6.52 17.08 -12.09
CA LYS A 101 7.68 17.11 -12.99
C LYS A 101 9.01 17.07 -12.25
N LEU A 102 9.01 17.40 -10.96
CA LEU A 102 10.17 17.50 -10.11
C LEU A 102 9.98 16.64 -8.85
N GLU A 103 11.10 16.20 -8.28
CA GLU A 103 11.10 15.49 -7.00
C GLU A 103 10.72 16.42 -5.85
N VAL A 104 10.14 15.86 -4.79
CA VAL A 104 9.78 16.61 -3.58
C VAL A 104 11.05 17.10 -2.88
N THR A 105 11.13 18.40 -2.62
CA THR A 105 12.32 19.01 -2.01
C THR A 105 12.34 18.84 -0.49
N ASN A 106 13.52 19.00 0.12
CA ASN A 106 13.68 19.01 1.58
C ASN A 106 12.77 20.05 2.24
N THR A 107 12.62 21.23 1.65
CA THR A 107 11.75 22.28 2.20
C THR A 107 10.28 21.89 2.17
N MET A 108 9.81 21.32 1.06
CA MET A 108 8.42 20.86 0.94
C MET A 108 8.13 19.72 1.93
N TYR A 109 9.04 18.75 2.04
CA TYR A 109 8.86 17.65 2.98
C TYR A 109 8.89 18.14 4.44
N LEU A 110 9.76 19.11 4.76
CA LEU A 110 9.79 19.75 6.08
C LEU A 110 8.45 20.45 6.42
N MET A 111 7.76 21.03 5.44
CA MET A 111 6.41 21.57 5.68
C MET A 111 5.43 20.46 6.07
N CYS A 112 5.50 19.30 5.42
CA CYS A 112 4.66 18.15 5.78
C CYS A 112 4.96 17.63 7.20
N VAL A 113 6.24 17.56 7.57
CA VAL A 113 6.68 17.16 8.92
C VAL A 113 6.20 18.17 9.97
N ASN A 114 6.35 19.47 9.70
CA ASN A 114 5.90 20.52 10.62
C ASN A 114 4.37 20.57 10.76
N ALA A 115 3.64 20.15 9.72
CA ALA A 115 2.19 19.97 9.78
C ALA A 115 1.76 18.70 10.52
N GLY A 116 2.70 17.82 10.90
CA GLY A 116 2.45 16.55 11.58
C GLY A 116 1.87 15.46 10.69
N ALA A 117 1.89 15.63 9.36
CA ALA A 117 1.39 14.66 8.39
C ALA A 117 2.47 13.69 7.90
N CYS A 118 3.75 14.07 8.00
CA CYS A 118 4.87 13.22 7.63
C CYS A 118 5.80 12.96 8.82
N GLU A 119 6.37 11.77 8.89
CA GLU A 119 7.49 11.49 9.78
C GLU A 119 8.78 12.07 9.22
N PRO A 120 9.72 12.57 10.06
CA PRO A 120 11.04 12.98 9.59
C PRO A 120 11.77 11.84 8.86
N PRO A 121 12.67 12.15 7.90
CA PRO A 121 13.46 11.13 7.23
C PRO A 121 14.29 10.29 8.22
N GLN A 122 14.54 9.02 7.89
CA GLN A 122 15.33 8.11 8.73
C GLN A 122 16.78 8.59 8.88
N HIS A 123 17.30 9.25 7.85
CA HIS A 123 18.64 9.83 7.84
C HIS A 123 18.57 11.25 7.29
N PHE A 124 19.22 12.18 7.99
CA PHE A 124 19.28 13.59 7.56
C PHE A 124 20.54 13.88 6.73
N LYS A 125 21.26 12.86 6.30
CA LYS A 125 22.56 12.95 5.63
C LYS A 125 22.60 11.98 4.45
N SER A 126 23.50 12.22 3.51
CA SER A 126 23.79 11.29 2.41
C SER A 126 25.15 10.61 2.59
N ASP A 127 25.53 9.74 1.67
CA ASP A 127 26.84 9.08 1.67
C ASP A 127 28.02 10.07 1.60
N THR A 128 27.80 11.28 1.07
CA THR A 128 28.86 12.27 0.83
C THR A 128 28.66 13.61 1.56
N ARG A 129 27.52 13.80 2.23
CA ARG A 129 27.19 15.06 2.94
C ARG A 129 26.63 14.75 4.30
N GLU A 130 27.16 15.39 5.34
CA GLU A 130 26.77 15.17 6.73
C GLU A 130 25.40 15.77 7.11
N SER A 131 24.84 16.66 6.29
CA SER A 131 23.51 17.24 6.51
C SER A 131 22.87 17.64 5.19
N CYS A 132 21.69 17.08 4.92
CA CYS A 132 20.86 17.29 3.73
C CYS A 132 19.42 17.70 4.12
N PHE A 133 18.88 17.18 5.23
CA PHE A 133 17.55 17.57 5.72
C PHE A 133 17.67 18.66 6.81
N ASN A 134 16.75 19.63 6.80
CA ASN A 134 16.76 20.81 7.68
C ASN A 134 18.06 21.65 7.60
N ASN A 135 18.63 21.74 6.39
CA ASN A 135 19.78 22.58 6.08
C ASN A 135 19.44 23.46 4.88
N ALA A 136 19.56 24.77 5.06
CA ALA A 136 19.22 25.77 4.05
C ALA A 136 20.00 25.58 2.73
N GLU A 137 21.21 25.03 2.78
CA GLU A 137 22.02 24.73 1.58
C GLU A 137 21.32 23.71 0.65
N PHE A 138 20.50 22.81 1.21
CA PHE A 138 19.86 21.71 0.49
C PHE A 138 18.34 21.83 0.39
N ASN A 139 17.80 23.01 0.66
CA ASN A 139 16.36 23.26 0.68
C ASN A 139 15.64 22.86 -0.62
N ASP A 140 16.29 23.05 -1.76
CA ASP A 140 15.75 22.76 -3.09
C ASP A 140 16.24 21.41 -3.66
N TYR A 141 16.93 20.61 -2.84
CA TYR A 141 17.36 19.28 -3.21
C TYR A 141 16.28 18.24 -2.84
N PRO A 142 16.25 17.10 -3.53
CA PRO A 142 15.32 16.02 -3.22
C PRO A 142 15.48 15.54 -1.78
N VAL A 143 14.36 15.29 -1.11
CA VAL A 143 14.38 14.60 0.18
C VAL A 143 14.75 13.13 -0.03
N ILE A 144 15.59 12.59 0.84
CA ILE A 144 16.08 11.20 0.78
C ILE A 144 15.84 10.48 2.11
N TYR A 145 15.87 9.15 2.10
CA TYR A 145 15.65 8.28 3.27
C TYR A 145 14.29 8.47 3.97
N VAL A 146 13.26 8.78 3.20
CA VAL A 146 11.87 8.80 3.67
C VAL A 146 11.35 7.37 3.85
N SER A 147 10.61 7.10 4.93
CA SER A 147 10.01 5.77 5.18
C SER A 147 8.70 5.59 4.40
N GLY A 148 8.38 4.35 4.03
CA GLY A 148 7.18 4.02 3.22
C GLY A 148 5.84 3.95 3.98
N CYS A 149 5.86 4.02 5.32
CA CYS A 149 4.64 4.10 6.12
C CYS A 149 4.33 5.56 6.40
N GLN A 150 3.60 6.20 5.49
CA GLN A 150 3.02 7.53 5.68
C GLN A 150 1.50 7.34 5.70
N GLY A 151 0.85 7.80 6.77
CA GLY A 151 -0.57 7.54 7.07
C GLY A 151 -1.50 8.66 6.64
#